data_AF-A0A534X234-F1
#
_entry.id   AF-A0A534X234-F1
#
_cell.length_a   1.000
_cell.length_b   1.000
_cell.length_c   1.000
_cell.angle_alpha   90.00
_cell.angle_beta   90.00
_cell.angle_gamma   90.00
#
_symmetry.space_group_name_H-M   'P 1'
#
loop_
_entity.id
_entity.type
_entity.pdbx_description
1 polymer ?
#
loop_
_entity_poly.entity_id
_entity_poly.type
_entity_poly.pdbx_seq_one_letter_code
_entity_poly.pdbx_strand_id
1 'polypeptide(L)'
;MQLDFSRPGKPTDNATIESFNASVRRECLSQHYFSTLAEAQLALRAYQDDFNKQRPHSTLGQKTPAEFFAGRNVNADTVEAPKRVA
;
A
#
# COMPACT_ATOMS: atom_id res chain seq x y z
N MET A 1 7.12 -4.80 19.66
CA MET A 1 7.26 -4.39 18.24
C MET A 1 8.70 -4.62 17.86
N GLN A 2 8.97 -5.54 16.94
CA GLN A 2 10.32 -5.86 16.47
C GLN A 2 10.55 -5.11 15.15
N LEU A 3 11.68 -4.43 15.03
CA LEU A 3 12.07 -3.77 13.77
C LEU A 3 12.79 -4.80 12.90
N ASP A 4 12.39 -4.86 11.62
CA ASP A 4 13.06 -5.64 10.59
C ASP A 4 13.50 -4.71 9.46
N PHE A 5 14.73 -4.89 8.98
CA PHE A 5 15.36 -4.01 8.00
C PHE A 5 15.68 -4.79 6.72
N SER A 6 15.51 -4.14 5.57
CA SER A 6 15.98 -4.68 4.29
C SER A 6 17.47 -5.00 4.36
N ARG A 7 17.87 -6.14 3.78
CA ARG A 7 19.28 -6.55 3.81
C ARG A 7 20.12 -5.68 2.86
N PRO A 8 21.35 -5.29 3.24
CA PRO A 8 22.25 -4.58 2.34
C PRO A 8 22.46 -5.35 1.02
N GLY A 9 22.36 -4.65 -0.11
CA GLY A 9 22.53 -5.25 -1.44
C GLY A 9 21.37 -6.12 -1.93
N LYS A 10 20.21 -6.09 -1.26
CA LYS A 10 18.99 -6.83 -1.67
C LYS A 10 17.84 -5.86 -1.98
N PRO A 11 17.85 -5.19 -3.16
CA PRO A 11 16.81 -4.23 -3.53
C PRO A 11 15.41 -4.85 -3.61
N THR A 12 15.33 -6.16 -3.86
CA THR A 12 14.06 -6.90 -3.92
C THR A 12 13.31 -6.93 -2.58
N ASP A 13 14.00 -6.75 -1.45
CA ASP A 13 13.38 -6.76 -0.12
C ASP A 13 12.37 -5.60 0.05
N ASN A 14 12.54 -4.52 -0.71
CA ASN A 14 11.67 -3.33 -0.66
C ASN A 14 10.82 -3.12 -1.92
N ALA A 15 10.89 -4.03 -2.91
CA ALA A 15 10.31 -3.84 -4.23
C ALA A 15 8.78 -3.58 -4.22
N THR A 16 8.05 -4.18 -3.27
CA THR A 16 6.61 -3.97 -3.12
C THR A 16 6.27 -2.54 -2.69
N ILE A 17 7.00 -2.02 -1.71
CA ILE A 17 6.86 -0.65 -1.22
C ILE A 17 7.32 0.36 -2.27
N GLU A 18 8.37 0.06 -3.01
CA GLU A 18 8.83 0.91 -4.13
C GLU A 18 7.78 1.03 -5.23
N SER A 19 7.18 -0.11 -5.63
CA SER A 19 6.08 -0.13 -6.60
C SER A 19 4.85 0.64 -6.11
N PHE A 20 4.51 0.51 -4.82
CA PHE A 20 3.45 1.29 -4.20
C PHE A 20 3.74 2.79 -4.23
N ASN A 21 4.95 3.21 -3.82
CA ASN A 21 5.36 4.61 -3.80
C ASN A 21 5.38 5.22 -5.21
N ALA A 22 5.77 4.45 -6.23
CA ALA A 22 5.68 4.87 -7.62
C ALA A 22 4.22 5.12 -8.04
N SER A 23 3.29 4.28 -7.61
CA SER A 23 1.85 4.44 -7.87
C SER A 23 1.30 5.68 -7.19
N VAL A 24 1.60 5.90 -5.90
CA VAL A 24 1.22 7.13 -5.16
C VAL A 24 1.74 8.38 -5.88
N ARG A 25 3.00 8.36 -6.32
CA ARG A 25 3.58 9.48 -7.07
C ARG A 25 2.81 9.74 -8.35
N ARG A 26 2.65 8.71 -9.19
CA ARG A 26 2.04 8.84 -10.51
C ARG A 26 0.56 9.21 -10.44
N GLU A 27 -0.18 8.60 -9.54
CA GLU A 27 -1.64 8.66 -9.50
C GLU A 27 -2.19 9.74 -8.57
N CYS A 28 -1.43 10.16 -7.56
CA CYS A 28 -1.86 11.22 -6.63
C CYS A 28 -1.00 12.47 -6.75
N LEU A 29 0.30 12.36 -6.52
CA LEU A 29 1.13 13.55 -6.31
C LEU A 29 1.45 14.30 -7.61
N SER A 30 1.66 13.58 -8.71
CA SER A 30 1.98 14.18 -10.02
C SER A 30 0.75 14.71 -10.76
N GLN A 31 -0.46 14.50 -10.24
CA GLN A 31 -1.70 14.99 -10.87
C GLN A 31 -2.01 16.44 -10.48
N HIS A 32 -1.33 16.98 -9.47
CA HIS A 32 -1.67 18.28 -8.89
C HIS A 32 -0.42 19.09 -8.56
N TYR A 33 -0.57 20.42 -8.61
CA TYR A 33 0.37 21.34 -7.97
C TYR A 33 -0.22 21.74 -6.62
N PHE A 34 0.55 21.57 -5.55
CA PHE A 34 0.13 21.94 -4.20
C PHE A 34 0.76 23.27 -3.80
N SER A 35 -0.06 24.19 -3.31
CA SER A 35 0.40 25.47 -2.77
C SER A 35 0.73 25.37 -1.29
N THR A 36 0.16 24.38 -0.59
CA THR A 36 0.43 24.13 0.83
C THR A 36 0.61 22.64 1.12
N LEU A 37 1.29 22.34 2.23
CA LEU A 37 1.41 20.96 2.71
C LEU A 37 0.04 20.36 3.09
N ALA A 38 -0.89 21.17 3.59
CA ALA A 38 -2.22 20.72 3.98
C ALA A 38 -3.02 20.18 2.77
N GLU A 39 -2.89 20.83 1.60
CA GLU A 39 -3.50 20.34 0.36
C GLU A 39 -2.92 18.99 -0.06
N ALA A 40 -1.59 18.83 -0.02
CA ALA A 40 -0.94 17.56 -0.33
C ALA A 40 -1.37 16.44 0.63
N GLN A 41 -1.49 16.74 1.93
CA GLN A 41 -1.98 15.79 2.92
C GLN A 41 -3.44 15.39 2.68
N LEU A 42 -4.30 16.34 2.28
CA LEU A 42 -5.70 16.04 1.96
C LEU A 42 -5.80 15.11 0.74
N ALA A 43 -5.04 15.41 -0.32
CA ALA A 43 -4.98 14.56 -1.51
C ALA A 43 -4.48 13.15 -1.19
N LEU A 44 -3.43 13.03 -0.36
CA LEU A 44 -2.92 11.73 0.08
C LEU A 44 -3.93 10.95 0.93
N ARG A 45 -4.67 11.61 1.81
CA ARG A 45 -5.75 10.96 2.59
C ARG A 45 -6.87 10.45 1.69
N ALA A 46 -7.29 11.26 0.72
CA ALA A 46 -8.29 10.85 -0.26
C ALA A 46 -7.82 9.64 -1.08
N TYR A 47 -6.56 9.67 -1.55
CA TYR A 47 -5.96 8.54 -2.26
C TYR A 47 -5.87 7.28 -1.37
N GLN A 48 -5.49 7.44 -0.09
CA GLN A 48 -5.44 6.33 0.86
C GLN A 48 -6.82 5.69 1.06
N ASP A 49 -7.88 6.50 1.17
CA ASP A 49 -9.25 6.02 1.31
C ASP A 49 -9.73 5.31 0.04
N ASP A 50 -9.45 5.85 -1.15
CA ASP A 50 -9.73 5.18 -2.43
C ASP A 50 -9.03 3.80 -2.50
N PHE A 51 -7.71 3.79 -2.31
CA PHE A 51 -6.88 2.59 -2.43
C PHE A 51 -7.31 1.49 -1.45
N ASN A 52 -7.63 1.86 -0.20
CA ASN A 52 -7.94 0.90 0.85
C ASN A 52 -9.40 0.45 0.88
N LYS A 53 -10.35 1.30 0.48
CA LYS A 53 -11.78 1.04 0.71
C LYS A 53 -12.61 0.95 -0.56
N GLN A 54 -12.10 1.43 -1.70
CA GLN A 54 -12.88 1.52 -2.94
C GLN A 54 -12.27 0.69 -4.06
N ARG A 55 -10.94 0.62 -4.15
CA ARG A 55 -10.24 -0.05 -5.25
C ARG A 55 -10.10 -1.57 -5.01
N PRO A 56 -10.72 -2.42 -5.84
CA PRO A 56 -10.51 -3.87 -5.77
C PRO A 56 -9.15 -4.27 -6.35
N HIS A 57 -8.47 -5.23 -5.70
CA HIS A 57 -7.16 -5.72 -6.16
C HIS A 57 -7.25 -7.19 -6.58
N SER A 58 -6.72 -7.51 -7.75
CA SER A 58 -6.71 -8.89 -8.27
C SER A 58 -5.97 -9.87 -7.35
N THR A 59 -4.85 -9.43 -6.77
CA THR A 59 -4.08 -10.21 -5.78
C THR A 59 -4.89 -10.53 -4.52
N LEU A 60 -5.95 -9.76 -4.24
CA LEU A 60 -6.86 -9.97 -3.10
C LEU A 60 -8.18 -10.62 -3.53
N GLY A 61 -8.24 -11.22 -4.73
CA GLY A 61 -9.45 -11.86 -5.25
C GLY A 61 -10.57 -10.87 -5.57
N GLN A 62 -10.21 -9.72 -6.17
CA GLN A 62 -11.15 -8.63 -6.48
C GLN A 62 -11.82 -8.02 -5.25
N LYS A 63 -11.15 -8.04 -4.10
CA LYS A 63 -11.55 -7.34 -2.89
C LYS A 63 -10.69 -6.10 -2.67
N THR A 64 -11.24 -5.12 -1.98
CA THR A 64 -10.47 -3.99 -1.44
C THR A 64 -9.61 -4.46 -0.26
N PRO A 65 -8.53 -3.73 0.09
CA PRO A 65 -7.72 -4.06 1.26
C PRO A 65 -8.57 -4.10 2.54
N ALA A 66 -9.47 -3.13 2.73
CA ALA A 66 -10.36 -3.09 3.88
C ALA A 66 -11.24 -4.34 3.98
N GLU A 67 -11.84 -4.80 2.88
CA GLU A 67 -12.64 -6.03 2.85
C GLU A 67 -11.80 -7.29 3.09
N PHE A 68 -10.56 -7.31 2.57
CA PHE A 68 -9.67 -8.44 2.74
C PHE A 68 -9.19 -8.60 4.20
N PHE A 69 -8.97 -7.49 4.90
CA PHE A 69 -8.58 -7.49 6.31
C PHE A 69 -9.77 -7.49 7.27
N ALA A 70 -10.99 -7.15 6.82
CA ALA A 70 -12.20 -7.25 7.61
C ALA A 70 -12.46 -8.72 8.00
N GLY A 71 -12.16 -9.07 9.25
CA GLY A 71 -12.32 -10.41 9.79
C GLY A 71 -11.01 -11.19 10.02
N ARG A 72 -9.84 -10.63 9.65
CA ARG A 72 -8.56 -11.21 10.06
C ARG A 72 -8.25 -10.81 11.50
N ASN A 73 -8.23 -11.78 12.41
CA ASN A 73 -7.62 -11.60 13.71
C ASN A 73 -6.11 -11.41 13.51
N VAL A 74 -5.64 -10.17 13.65
CA VAL A 74 -4.24 -9.74 13.48
C VAL A 74 -3.21 -10.51 14.33
N ASN A 75 -3.66 -11.38 15.24
CA ASN A 75 -2.80 -12.22 16.08
C ASN A 75 -2.59 -13.65 15.55
N ALA A 76 -3.30 -14.10 14.50
CA ALA A 76 -3.20 -15.49 13.98
C ALA A 76 -2.54 -15.60 12.59
N ASP A 77 -2.51 -14.53 11.80
CA ASP A 77 -2.24 -14.59 10.35
C ASP A 77 -0.95 -13.90 9.90
N THR A 78 -0.08 -13.46 10.82
CA THR A 78 1.12 -12.68 10.46
C THR A 78 2.26 -13.51 9.85
N VAL A 79 2.00 -14.77 9.48
CA VAL A 79 3.00 -15.63 8.84
C VAL A 79 2.56 -15.89 7.39
N GLU A 80 3.28 -15.24 6.47
CA GLU A 80 3.13 -15.28 5.01
C GLU A 80 2.05 -14.37 4.38
N ALA A 81 2.51 -13.23 3.88
CA ALA A 81 1.87 -12.56 2.76
C ALA A 81 1.79 -13.52 1.56
N PRO A 82 0.69 -13.52 0.78
CA PRO A 82 0.51 -14.43 -0.35
C PRO A 82 1.65 -14.25 -1.36
N LYS A 83 2.40 -15.34 -1.60
CA LYS A 83 3.44 -15.39 -2.63
C LYS A 83 2.77 -15.18 -3.99
N ARG A 84 3.25 -14.20 -4.77
CA ARG A 84 2.84 -14.04 -6.17
C ARG A 84 3.17 -15.34 -6.91
N VAL A 85 2.14 -15.96 -7.49
CA VAL A 85 2.33 -17.03 -8.47
C VAL A 85 2.75 -16.36 -9.79
N ALA A 86 3.79 -16.91 -10.40
CA ALA A 86 4.38 -16.43 -11.66
C ALA A 86 3.42 -16.55 -12.84
#